data_AF-A0A0D6AQS9-F1
#
_entry.id   AF-A0A0D6AQS9-F1
#
_cell.length_a   1.000
_cell.length_b   1.000
_cell.length_c   1.000
_cell.angle_alpha   90.00
_cell.angle_beta   90.00
_cell.angle_gamma   90.00
#
_symmetry.space_group_name_H-M   'P 1'
#
loop_
_entity.id
_entity.type
_entity.pdbx_description
1 polymer ?
#
loop_
_entity_poly.entity_id
_entity_poly.type
_entity_poly.pdbx_seq_one_letter_code
_entity_poly.pdbx_strand_id
1 'polypeptide(L)'
;MTISALSGIKTVAIVMNAPSFEKSTDIDYLMTNETGEKVNGNWIVETYTQRNWIEVFYREIKGWLGLSEYQVRNKRSLMRHFILVFCAYTFIQWHRLTGGLRRQWGNKPLNTFAEALEAFRTAVSFRFFQWLKDNVEVFSLYKYLGKINCIF
;
A
#
# COMPACT_ATOMS: atom_id res chain seq x y z
N MET A 1 19.93 17.40 3.76
CA MET A 1 20.36 16.77 5.02
C MET A 1 21.81 17.20 5.22
N THR A 2 22.07 18.12 6.15
CA THR A 2 23.42 18.71 6.34
C THR A 2 24.33 17.70 7.03
N ILE A 3 25.50 17.44 6.43
CA ILE A 3 26.51 16.45 6.89
C ILE A 3 27.03 16.77 8.31
N SER A 4 26.86 18.01 8.76
CA SER A 4 27.27 18.52 10.07
C SER A 4 26.56 17.89 11.28
N ALA A 5 25.49 17.12 11.10
CA ALA A 5 24.80 16.42 12.20
C ALA A 5 25.36 15.00 12.49
N LEU A 6 26.36 14.53 11.74
CA LEU A 6 26.93 13.19 11.86
C LEU A 6 28.17 13.19 12.77
N SER A 7 27.99 13.37 14.09
CA SER A 7 29.08 13.20 15.06
C SER A 7 29.25 11.72 15.47
N GLY A 8 30.49 11.22 15.47
CA GLY A 8 30.86 9.88 15.97
C GLY A 8 31.27 8.87 14.88
N ILE A 9 31.74 7.69 15.30
CA ILE A 9 32.07 6.58 14.40
C ILE A 9 30.77 6.01 13.82
N LYS A 10 30.71 5.88 12.49
CA LYS A 10 29.56 5.35 11.76
C LYS A 10 29.99 4.18 10.89
N THR A 11 29.12 3.19 10.79
CA THR A 11 29.31 2.08 9.86
C THR A 11 28.73 2.47 8.50
N VAL A 12 29.55 2.33 7.46
CA VAL A 12 29.17 2.55 6.07
C VAL A 12 29.31 1.23 5.32
N ALA A 13 28.28 0.87 4.57
CA ALA A 13 28.34 -0.22 3.59
C ALA A 13 28.49 0.38 2.20
N ILE A 14 29.46 -0.13 1.43
CA ILE A 14 29.66 0.21 0.03
C ILE A 14 29.08 -0.94 -0.78
N VAL A 15 28.06 -0.65 -1.57
CA VAL A 15 27.40 -1.62 -2.44
C VAL A 15 27.79 -1.30 -3.87
N MET A 16 28.23 -2.33 -4.60
CA MET A 16 28.70 -2.20 -5.97
C MET A 16 28.12 -3.32 -6.82
N ASN A 17 27.85 -3.00 -8.08
CA ASN A 17 27.34 -3.97 -9.05
C ASN A 17 28.46 -4.84 -9.68
N ALA A 18 29.72 -4.52 -9.38
CA ALA A 18 30.90 -5.22 -9.88
C ALA A 18 31.87 -5.54 -8.73
N PRO A 19 32.75 -6.55 -8.89
CA PRO A 19 33.70 -6.94 -7.84
C PRO A 19 34.85 -5.93 -7.62
N SER A 20 34.99 -4.90 -8.47
CA SER A 20 36.02 -3.88 -8.34
C SER A 20 35.48 -2.50 -8.69
N PHE A 21 35.97 -1.47 -7.97
CA PHE A 21 35.57 -0.06 -8.16
C PHE A 21 35.70 0.41 -9.61
N GLU A 22 36.81 0.08 -10.28
CA GLU A 22 37.08 0.51 -11.66
C GLU A 22 36.10 -0.06 -12.70
N LYS A 23 35.43 -1.17 -12.37
CA LYS A 23 34.44 -1.82 -13.25
C LYS A 23 33.01 -1.53 -12.82
N SER A 24 32.81 -0.84 -11.70
CA SER A 24 31.50 -0.53 -11.15
C SER A 24 30.94 0.69 -11.86
N THR A 25 29.77 0.54 -12.49
CA THR A 25 29.04 1.67 -13.06
C THR A 25 28.10 2.31 -12.06
N ASP A 26 27.75 1.58 -11.01
CA ASP A 26 26.84 2.02 -9.96
C ASP A 26 27.44 1.68 -8.60
N ILE A 27 27.53 2.67 -7.71
CA ILE A 27 28.11 2.54 -6.37
C ILE A 27 27.22 3.27 -5.38
N ASP A 28 26.59 2.51 -4.50
CA ASP A 28 25.76 3.03 -3.43
C ASP A 28 26.53 3.07 -2.11
N TYR A 29 26.39 4.19 -1.39
CA TYR A 29 26.94 4.37 -0.05
C TYR A 29 25.80 4.39 0.95
N LEU A 30 25.70 3.32 1.74
CA LEU A 30 24.67 3.17 2.77
C LEU A 30 25.27 3.45 4.14
N MET A 31 24.69 4.41 4.86
CA MET A 31 25.14 4.80 6.19
C MET A 31 24.04 4.56 7.21
N THR A 32 24.41 4.07 8.39
CA THR A 32 23.48 3.89 9.51
C THR A 32 23.99 4.57 10.79
N ASN A 33 23.04 5.00 11.62
CA ASN A 33 23.30 5.48 12.98
C ASN A 33 23.25 4.34 14.02
N GLU A 34 22.81 3.15 13.62
CA GLU A 34 22.76 1.97 14.47
C GLU A 34 24.17 1.53 14.85
N THR A 35 24.33 1.05 16.09
CA THR A 35 25.61 0.56 16.63
C THR A 35 25.41 -0.82 17.27
N GLY A 36 26.49 -1.58 17.39
CA GLY A 36 26.51 -2.93 17.98
C GLY A 36 26.84 -4.05 17.00
N GLU A 37 26.99 -5.28 17.51
CA GLU A 37 27.44 -6.45 16.74
C GLU A 37 26.50 -6.83 15.58
N LYS A 38 25.22 -6.45 15.64
CA LYS A 38 24.24 -6.69 14.57
C LYS A 38 24.56 -5.94 13.26
N VAL A 39 25.37 -4.87 13.32
CA VAL A 39 25.60 -3.96 12.20
C VAL A 39 26.74 -4.50 11.32
N ASN A 40 26.40 -5.41 10.40
CA ASN A 40 27.30 -5.82 9.32
C ASN A 40 26.83 -5.28 7.96
N GLY A 41 27.66 -5.41 6.92
CA GLY A 41 27.35 -4.96 5.55
C GLY A 41 26.06 -5.58 4.99
N ASN A 42 25.88 -6.90 5.10
CA ASN A 42 24.66 -7.59 4.67
C ASN A 42 23.41 -7.05 5.39
N TRP A 43 23.47 -6.86 6.71
CA TRP A 43 22.35 -6.34 7.48
C TRP A 43 21.95 -4.93 7.02
N ILE A 44 22.93 -4.07 6.72
CA ILE A 44 22.67 -2.72 6.18
C ILE A 44 21.96 -2.83 4.81
N VAL A 45 22.43 -3.70 3.93
CA VAL A 45 21.86 -3.90 2.60
C VAL A 45 20.45 -4.50 2.66
N GLU A 46 20.25 -5.53 3.47
CA GLU A 46 18.93 -6.17 3.69
C GLU A 46 17.93 -5.17 4.25
N THR A 47 18.34 -4.39 5.26
CA THR A 47 17.50 -3.34 5.85
C THR A 47 17.16 -2.27 4.83
N TYR A 48 18.13 -1.81 4.03
CA TYR A 48 17.89 -0.82 2.99
C TYR A 48 16.97 -1.36 1.88
N THR A 49 17.06 -2.65 1.55
CA THR A 49 16.21 -3.28 0.52
C THR A 49 14.73 -3.22 0.87
N GLN A 50 14.37 -3.25 2.16
CA GLN A 50 12.99 -3.08 2.62
C GLN A 50 12.39 -1.71 2.22
N ARG A 51 13.23 -0.71 1.93
CA ARG A 51 12.79 0.61 1.45
C ARG A 51 11.98 0.50 0.16
N ASN A 52 12.33 -0.42 -0.75
CA ASN A 52 11.66 -0.56 -2.05
C ASN A 52 10.14 -0.80 -1.90
N TRP A 53 9.70 -1.40 -0.78
CA TRP A 53 8.28 -1.60 -0.51
C TRP A 53 7.47 -0.30 -0.53
N ILE A 54 8.04 0.83 -0.11
CA ILE A 54 7.32 2.11 -0.14
C ILE A 54 7.00 2.57 -1.57
N GLU A 55 7.87 2.26 -2.53
CA GLU A 55 7.67 2.62 -3.93
C GLU A 55 6.59 1.75 -4.58
N VAL A 56 6.60 0.45 -4.25
CA VAL A 56 5.53 -0.49 -4.64
C VAL A 56 4.19 -0.02 -4.06
N PHE A 57 4.16 0.32 -2.77
CA PHE A 57 2.99 0.88 -2.09
C PHE A 57 2.44 2.11 -2.83
N TYR A 58 3.27 3.12 -3.10
CA TYR A 58 2.83 4.33 -3.78
C TYR A 58 2.32 4.07 -5.21
N ARG A 59 2.93 3.13 -5.92
CA ARG A 59 2.46 2.73 -7.26
C ARG A 59 1.09 2.09 -7.20
N GLU A 60 0.87 1.19 -6.24
CA GLU A 60 -0.39 0.46 -6.08
C GLU A 60 -1.53 1.39 -5.65
N ILE A 61 -1.34 2.24 -4.64
CA ILE A 61 -2.40 3.16 -4.17
C ILE A 61 -2.77 4.23 -5.21
N LYS A 62 -1.79 4.71 -5.99
CA LYS A 62 -2.05 5.66 -7.08
C LYS A 62 -2.75 4.98 -8.25
N GLY A 63 -2.30 3.79 -8.63
CA GLY A 63 -2.86 3.08 -9.79
C GLY A 63 -4.24 2.47 -9.54
N TRP A 64 -4.48 1.89 -8.36
CA TRP A 64 -5.66 1.04 -8.14
C TRP A 64 -6.69 1.60 -7.15
N LEU A 65 -6.27 2.49 -6.22
CA LEU A 65 -7.13 3.01 -5.15
C LEU A 65 -7.48 4.50 -5.33
N GLY A 66 -7.17 5.09 -6.50
CA GLY A 66 -7.61 6.44 -6.85
C GLY A 66 -6.97 7.54 -6.00
N LEU A 67 -5.74 7.32 -5.47
CA LEU A 67 -5.05 8.38 -4.73
C LEU A 67 -4.80 9.63 -5.60
N SER A 68 -4.49 9.43 -6.88
CA SER A 68 -4.27 10.51 -7.86
C SER A 68 -5.55 11.07 -8.47
N GLU A 69 -6.67 10.39 -8.33
CA GLU A 69 -7.95 10.77 -8.95
C GLU A 69 -8.73 11.78 -8.10
N TYR A 70 -8.32 12.00 -6.86
CA TYR A 70 -9.00 12.88 -5.92
C TYR A 70 -8.79 14.37 -6.27
N GLN A 71 -9.85 15.03 -6.75
CA GLN A 71 -9.82 16.42 -7.24
C GLN A 71 -10.19 17.50 -6.19
N VAL A 72 -10.62 17.11 -4.98
CA VAL A 72 -11.16 18.07 -4.01
C VAL A 72 -10.02 18.79 -3.25
N ARG A 73 -10.07 20.12 -3.22
CA ARG A 73 -9.02 20.98 -2.62
C ARG A 73 -9.14 21.20 -1.10
N ASN A 74 -10.17 20.68 -0.45
CA ASN A 74 -10.36 20.86 1.00
C ASN A 74 -9.41 19.95 1.79
N LYS A 75 -8.52 20.55 2.60
CA LYS A 75 -7.55 19.84 3.46
C LYS A 75 -8.17 18.74 4.32
N ARG A 76 -9.33 18.99 4.95
CA ARG A 76 -9.98 17.99 5.82
C ARG A 76 -10.49 16.79 5.01
N SER A 77 -11.05 17.05 3.83
CA SER A 77 -11.56 15.99 2.96
C SER A 77 -10.40 15.19 2.36
N LEU A 78 -9.30 15.85 1.98
CA LEU A 78 -8.06 15.20 1.52
C LEU A 78 -7.49 14.26 2.58
N MET A 79 -7.41 14.71 3.84
CA MET A 79 -6.93 13.86 4.94
C MET A 79 -7.82 12.63 5.15
N ARG A 80 -9.15 12.78 5.04
CA ARG A 80 -10.08 11.64 5.14
C ARG A 80 -9.88 10.66 3.99
N HIS A 81 -9.73 11.17 2.77
CA HIS A 81 -9.43 10.33 1.59
C HIS A 81 -8.14 9.55 1.79
N PHE A 82 -7.07 10.20 2.26
CA PHE A 82 -5.81 9.53 2.56
C PHE A 82 -5.99 8.43 3.60
N ILE A 83 -6.66 8.71 4.72
CA ILE A 83 -6.91 7.67 5.74
C ILE A 83 -7.66 6.48 5.12
N LEU A 84 -8.71 6.73 4.34
CA LEU A 84 -9.49 5.65 3.71
C LEU A 84 -8.66 4.83 2.72
N VAL A 85 -7.85 5.48 1.87
CA VAL A 85 -6.98 4.78 0.91
C VAL A 85 -5.95 3.91 1.64
N PHE A 86 -5.31 4.44 2.69
CA PHE A 86 -4.32 3.70 3.48
C PHE A 86 -4.96 2.54 4.24
N CYS A 87 -6.14 2.73 4.83
CA CYS A 87 -6.91 1.67 5.48
C CYS A 87 -7.32 0.57 4.48
N ALA A 88 -7.82 0.95 3.30
CA ALA A 88 -8.20 -0.01 2.27
C ALA A 88 -6.98 -0.82 1.79
N TYR A 89 -5.85 -0.15 1.54
CA TYR A 89 -4.62 -0.81 1.12
C TYR A 89 -4.13 -1.83 2.15
N THR A 90 -3.97 -1.40 3.40
CA THR A 90 -3.47 -2.26 4.50
C THR A 90 -4.40 -3.44 4.74
N PHE A 91 -5.72 -3.24 4.67
CA PHE A 91 -6.70 -4.30 4.77
C PHE A 91 -6.56 -5.35 3.66
N ILE A 92 -6.50 -4.92 2.39
CA ILE A 92 -6.36 -5.82 1.24
C ILE A 92 -5.04 -6.59 1.32
N GLN A 93 -3.94 -5.89 1.65
CA GLN A 93 -2.62 -6.49 1.75
C GLN A 93 -2.54 -7.52 2.89
N TRP A 94 -3.16 -7.24 4.04
CA TRP A 94 -3.29 -8.19 5.14
C TRP A 94 -4.02 -9.46 4.71
N HIS A 95 -5.16 -9.31 4.04
CA HIS A 95 -5.95 -10.43 3.56
C HIS A 95 -5.25 -11.26 2.49
N ARG A 96 -4.41 -10.63 1.66
CA ARG A 96 -3.54 -11.29 0.70
C ARG A 96 -2.49 -12.17 1.41
N LEU A 97 -1.78 -11.62 2.38
CA LEU A 97 -0.73 -12.33 3.13
C LEU A 97 -1.27 -13.48 4.00
N THR A 98 -2.44 -13.27 4.62
CA THR A 98 -3.09 -14.29 5.46
C THR A 98 -3.93 -15.29 4.68
N GLY A 99 -4.16 -15.06 3.39
CA GLY A 99 -5.03 -15.89 2.55
C GLY A 99 -6.53 -15.79 2.89
N GLY A 100 -6.95 -14.79 3.66
CA GLY A 100 -8.34 -14.66 4.12
C GLY A 100 -9.35 -14.49 2.98
N LEU A 101 -8.97 -13.85 1.87
CA LEU A 101 -9.82 -13.70 0.68
C LEU A 101 -9.89 -14.98 -0.18
N ARG A 102 -8.85 -15.82 -0.13
CA ARG A 102 -8.74 -17.03 -0.95
C ARG A 102 -9.77 -18.10 -0.57
N ARG A 103 -10.18 -18.17 0.70
CA ARG A 103 -11.13 -19.20 1.16
C ARG A 103 -12.57 -19.00 0.68
N GLN A 104 -12.96 -17.76 0.38
CA GLN A 104 -14.36 -17.43 0.06
C GLN A 104 -14.54 -16.75 -1.30
N TRP A 105 -13.54 -16.04 -1.81
CA TRP A 105 -13.71 -15.10 -2.93
C TRP A 105 -12.65 -15.26 -4.03
N GLY A 106 -11.85 -16.33 -4.00
CA GLY A 106 -10.84 -16.58 -5.03
C GLY A 106 -10.51 -18.05 -5.20
N ASN A 107 -10.79 -18.61 -6.39
CA ASN A 107 -10.44 -19.99 -6.74
C ASN A 107 -8.95 -20.15 -7.11
N LYS A 108 -8.19 -19.05 -7.16
CA LYS A 108 -6.79 -18.98 -7.59
C LYS A 108 -5.92 -18.32 -6.50
N PRO A 109 -4.60 -18.59 -6.47
CA PRO A 109 -3.70 -17.87 -5.57
C PRO A 109 -3.71 -16.37 -5.91
N LEU A 110 -3.90 -15.53 -4.88
CA LEU A 110 -3.89 -14.06 -5.00
C LEU A 110 -2.45 -13.57 -4.80
N ASN A 111 -1.65 -13.68 -5.86
CA ASN A 111 -0.21 -13.41 -5.81
C ASN A 111 0.10 -11.93 -5.95
N THR A 112 -0.78 -11.15 -6.57
CA THR A 112 -0.62 -9.70 -6.78
C THR A 112 -1.65 -8.89 -6.00
N PHE A 113 -1.36 -7.60 -5.79
CA PHE A 113 -2.31 -6.69 -5.18
C PHE A 113 -3.58 -6.53 -6.03
N ALA A 114 -3.46 -6.48 -7.36
CA ALA A 114 -4.60 -6.33 -8.27
C ALA A 114 -5.60 -7.50 -8.15
N GLU A 115 -5.11 -8.74 -8.11
CA GLU A 115 -5.94 -9.92 -7.90
C GLU A 115 -6.64 -9.87 -6.53
N ALA A 116 -5.92 -9.47 -5.48
CA ALA A 116 -6.50 -9.33 -4.14
C ALA A 116 -7.58 -8.23 -4.09
N LEU A 117 -7.36 -7.12 -4.78
CA LEU A 117 -8.34 -6.04 -4.93
C LEU A 117 -9.59 -6.51 -5.70
N GLU A 118 -9.42 -7.30 -6.75
CA GLU A 118 -10.54 -7.85 -7.53
C GLU A 118 -11.40 -8.82 -6.68
N ALA A 119 -10.75 -9.72 -5.94
CA ALA A 119 -11.44 -10.60 -4.99
C ALA A 119 -12.15 -9.79 -3.90
N PHE A 120 -11.52 -8.74 -3.38
CA PHE A 120 -12.13 -7.84 -2.40
C PHE A 120 -13.35 -7.10 -2.97
N ARG A 121 -13.25 -6.54 -4.19
CA ARG A 121 -14.38 -5.88 -4.87
C ARG A 121 -15.55 -6.84 -5.05
N THR A 122 -15.28 -8.08 -5.45
CA THR A 122 -16.30 -9.13 -5.59
C THR A 122 -16.99 -9.40 -4.25
N ALA A 123 -16.22 -9.53 -3.16
CA ALA A 123 -16.76 -9.74 -1.82
C ALA A 123 -17.64 -8.57 -1.35
N VAL A 124 -17.20 -7.33 -1.57
CA VAL A 124 -17.95 -6.12 -1.22
C VAL A 124 -19.23 -6.05 -2.04
N SER A 125 -19.17 -6.29 -3.35
CA SER A 125 -20.35 -6.29 -4.23
C SER A 125 -21.39 -7.31 -3.80
N PHE A 126 -20.96 -8.53 -3.44
CA PHE A 126 -21.89 -9.57 -2.97
C PHE A 126 -22.56 -9.17 -1.65
N ARG A 127 -21.76 -8.69 -0.68
CA ARG A 127 -22.30 -8.20 0.60
C ARG A 127 -23.22 -7.02 0.43
N PHE A 128 -22.87 -6.09 -0.48
CA PHE A 128 -23.70 -4.94 -0.79
C PHE A 128 -25.01 -5.36 -1.43
N PHE A 129 -24.99 -6.28 -2.40
CA PHE A 129 -26.19 -6.81 -3.01
C PHE A 129 -27.10 -7.54 -2.00
N GLN A 130 -26.50 -8.33 -1.10
CA GLN A 130 -27.25 -8.98 -0.03
C GLN A 130 -27.88 -7.95 0.91
N TRP A 131 -27.11 -6.93 1.32
CA TRP A 131 -27.63 -5.83 2.12
C TRP A 131 -28.77 -5.07 1.42
N LEU A 132 -28.66 -4.81 0.11
CA LEU A 132 -29.73 -4.21 -0.68
C LEU A 132 -31.01 -5.05 -0.63
N LYS A 133 -30.89 -6.37 -0.78
CA LYS A 133 -32.02 -7.30 -0.71
C LYS A 133 -32.71 -7.28 0.66
N ASP A 134 -31.92 -7.19 1.74
CA ASP A 134 -32.44 -7.17 3.10
C ASP A 134 -33.03 -5.81 3.49
N ASN A 135 -32.75 -4.74 2.73
CA ASN A 135 -33.16 -3.36 3.03
C ASN A 135 -33.97 -2.71 1.87
N VAL A 136 -34.67 -3.51 1.06
CA VAL A 136 -35.46 -3.02 -0.09
C VAL A 136 -36.49 -1.96 0.31
N GLU A 137 -37.06 -2.09 1.50
CA GLU A 137 -38.01 -1.16 2.09
C GLU A 137 -37.42 0.23 2.34
N VAL A 138 -36.14 0.32 2.74
CA VAL A 138 -35.43 1.58 2.92
C VAL A 138 -35.39 2.35 1.58
N PHE A 139 -35.06 1.67 0.48
CA PHE A 139 -35.04 2.29 -0.85
C PHE A 139 -36.42 2.68 -1.36
N SER A 140 -37.42 1.84 -1.11
CA SER A 140 -38.83 2.15 -1.44
C SER A 140 -39.27 3.43 -0.74
N LEU A 141 -38.87 3.62 0.52
CA LEU A 141 -39.17 4.79 1.34
C LEU A 141 -38.42 6.05 0.84
N TYR A 142 -37.15 5.94 0.47
CA TYR A 142 -36.39 7.05 -0.11
C TYR A 142 -36.87 7.47 -1.52
N LYS A 143 -37.35 6.51 -2.33
CA LYS A 143 -37.98 6.79 -3.63
C LYS A 143 -39.31 7.53 -3.45
N TYR A 144 -40.13 7.09 -2.49
CA TYR A 144 -41.37 7.77 -2.13
C TYR A 144 -41.12 9.20 -1.62
N LEU A 145 -40.06 9.41 -0.85
CA LEU A 145 -39.66 10.73 -0.33
C LEU A 145 -38.97 11.63 -1.39
N GLY A 146 -38.86 11.20 -2.65
CA GLY A 146 -38.27 11.99 -3.73
C GLY A 146 -36.77 12.30 -3.56
N LYS A 147 -36.07 11.57 -2.68
CA LYS A 147 -34.65 11.83 -2.35
C LYS A 147 -33.67 11.07 -3.24
N ILE A 148 -34.16 10.15 -4.08
CA ILE A 148 -33.36 9.39 -5.04
C ILE A 148 -34.01 9.54 -6.42
N ASN A 149 -33.45 10.41 -7.27
CA ASN A 149 -33.87 10.59 -8.67
C ASN A 149 -33.05 9.77 -9.67
N CYS A 150 -32.06 9.00 -9.22
CA CYS A 150 -31.28 8.14 -10.10
C CYS A 150 -31.00 6.82 -9.38
N ILE A 151 -31.38 5.71 -10.03
CA ILE A 151 -30.85 4.38 -9.73
C ILE A 151 -30.42 3.81 -11.09
N PHE A 152 -29.09 3.68 -11.24
CA PHE A 152 -28.29 3.05 -12.30
C PHE A 152 -28.44 3.56 -13.75
#